data_AF-A0A358DH24-F1
#
_entry.id   AF-A0A358DH24-F1
#
_cell.length_a   1.000
_cell.length_b   1.000
_cell.length_c   1.000
_cell.angle_alpha   90.00
_cell.angle_beta   90.00
_cell.angle_gamma   90.00
#
_symmetry.space_group_name_H-M   'P 1'
#
loop_
_entity.id
_entity.type
_entity.pdbx_description
1 polymer ?
#
loop_
_entity_poly.entity_id
_entity_poly.type
_entity_poly.pdbx_seq_one_letter_code
_entity_poly.pdbx_strand_id
1 'polypeptide(L)'
;LYKYVLNESKEFSKEALNDHLRMMRMRGRPKILLARNYEEAVSLYKKYGDNMLGVISDISFSREGKKDKLAGRVLGEWIRKKNKYIPIIYASSESENREYAALVDAKFIDKNSKTFPQDFHKAVKDNLGFGDFIIIAPKSKEEIFRIKNLKELQLNIRQIPDDSLYYHLSRNHFSRFFYTRAMFPVAEMLKKIDVSAYAKMDDARELIYQAIVEYRRMKNTGVVAVFEKDRFDKYSNFARIGDGSLGGKGRGLAFIGHIVKTHLELNSYENFPVTTPKTVVLCTDIFDEFMEANRLYEIALSPRPDEDILKHFLAAKLPKRLVSDFLVFFDAISTPIAIRSSSMLEDSQYQPFAGIYSTYMIPYVNDKYEMVRLLSNAVKAVYASVFYKDSKAYMTATQNLIDQEKMAIVLQEVVGGEYGNLFYPAVSGVARSINYYPIGNEKTEDGIVNMAMGLGKYIMDG
;
A
#
# COMPACT_ATOMS: atom_id res chain seq x y z
N LEU A 1 -8.68 -14.93 24.10
CA LEU A 1 -8.36 -13.50 23.85
C LEU A 1 -7.06 -13.28 23.08
N TYR A 2 -5.87 -13.63 23.59
CA TYR A 2 -4.59 -13.36 22.90
C TYR A 2 -4.52 -13.91 21.47
N LYS A 3 -4.85 -15.19 21.28
CA LYS A 3 -4.92 -15.84 19.96
C LYS A 3 -5.86 -15.10 18.99
N TYR A 4 -6.98 -14.59 19.51
CA TYR A 4 -7.97 -13.85 18.73
C TYR A 4 -7.40 -12.50 18.25
N VAL A 5 -6.89 -11.67 19.18
CA VAL A 5 -6.25 -10.39 18.84
C VAL A 5 -5.10 -10.57 17.87
N LEU A 6 -4.30 -11.63 18.04
CA LEU A 6 -3.20 -11.95 17.14
C LEU A 6 -3.70 -12.32 15.73
N ASN A 7 -4.75 -13.13 15.61
CA ASN A 7 -5.33 -13.51 14.33
C ASN A 7 -5.93 -12.31 13.60
N GLU A 8 -6.72 -11.48 14.29
CA GLU A 8 -7.28 -10.24 13.72
C GLU A 8 -6.17 -9.30 13.23
N SER A 9 -5.11 -9.14 14.04
CA SER A 9 -3.95 -8.33 13.65
C SER A 9 -3.23 -8.88 12.42
N LYS A 10 -3.15 -10.22 12.29
CA LYS A 10 -2.57 -10.88 11.11
C LYS A 10 -3.42 -10.60 9.87
N GLU A 11 -4.74 -10.71 9.97
CA GLU A 11 -5.65 -10.41 8.86
C GLU A 11 -5.49 -8.96 8.38
N PHE A 12 -5.45 -7.97 9.29
CA PHE A 12 -5.24 -6.57 8.90
C PHE A 12 -3.81 -6.27 8.42
N SER A 13 -2.82 -7.04 8.87
CA SER A 13 -1.46 -6.90 8.36
C SER A 13 -1.35 -7.26 6.88
N LYS A 14 -2.26 -8.12 6.37
CA LYS A 14 -2.28 -8.49 4.94
C LYS A 14 -2.47 -7.26 4.07
N GLU A 15 -3.25 -6.27 4.49
CA GLU A 15 -3.48 -5.00 3.77
C GLU A 15 -2.23 -4.12 3.58
N ALA A 16 -1.07 -4.47 4.15
CA ALA A 16 0.16 -3.70 3.95
C ALA A 16 0.74 -3.92 2.55
N LEU A 17 1.27 -2.84 1.94
CA LEU A 17 1.78 -2.85 0.56
C LEU A 17 3.10 -3.61 0.37
N ASN A 18 3.81 -3.91 1.47
CA ASN A 18 5.04 -4.70 1.47
C ASN A 18 5.31 -5.26 2.88
N ASP A 19 6.31 -6.13 2.99
CA ASP A 19 6.66 -6.81 4.25
C ASP A 19 7.14 -5.86 5.34
N HIS A 20 7.84 -4.79 4.99
CA HIS A 20 8.26 -3.78 5.98
C HIS A 20 7.05 -3.12 6.64
N LEU A 21 6.07 -2.68 5.84
CA LEU A 21 4.83 -2.09 6.33
C LEU A 21 3.98 -3.12 7.09
N ARG A 22 3.98 -4.38 6.64
CA ARG A 22 3.31 -5.49 7.32
C ARG A 22 3.89 -5.71 8.71
N MET A 23 5.22 -5.72 8.83
CA MET A 23 5.92 -5.80 10.10
C MET A 23 5.60 -4.60 11.00
N MET A 24 5.60 -3.39 10.46
CA MET A 24 5.25 -2.18 11.22
C MET A 24 3.81 -2.22 11.74
N ARG A 25 2.84 -2.66 10.93
CA ARG A 25 1.45 -2.88 11.39
C ARG A 25 1.37 -3.96 12.48
N MET A 26 2.08 -5.08 12.31
CA MET A 26 2.15 -6.14 13.33
C MET A 26 2.79 -5.67 14.64
N ARG A 27 3.75 -4.74 14.60
CA ARG A 27 4.32 -4.11 15.80
C ARG A 27 3.27 -3.22 16.48
N GLY A 28 2.56 -2.40 15.70
CA GLY A 28 1.49 -1.51 16.13
C GLY A 28 0.19 -2.20 16.56
N ARG A 29 0.10 -3.53 16.52
CA ARG A 29 -1.07 -4.28 16.97
C ARG A 29 -1.48 -3.93 18.41
N PRO A 30 -2.78 -4.01 18.75
CA PRO A 30 -3.24 -3.88 20.12
C PRO A 30 -2.52 -4.83 21.08
N LYS A 31 -2.19 -4.33 22.27
CA LYS A 31 -1.55 -5.10 23.34
C LYS A 31 -2.57 -5.37 24.45
N ILE A 32 -2.47 -6.55 25.06
CA ILE A 32 -3.28 -6.91 26.21
C ILE A 32 -2.46 -6.61 27.46
N LEU A 33 -2.98 -5.71 28.28
CA LEU A 33 -2.42 -5.39 29.59
C LEU A 33 -3.22 -6.15 30.65
N LEU A 34 -2.53 -6.90 31.51
CA LEU A 34 -3.17 -7.66 32.58
C LEU A 34 -2.97 -6.92 33.90
N ALA A 35 -4.06 -6.59 34.57
CA ALA A 35 -4.08 -6.13 35.96
C ALA A 35 -4.58 -7.25 36.86
N ARG A 36 -3.95 -7.41 38.03
CA ARG A 36 -4.32 -8.44 39.02
C ARG A 36 -5.23 -7.89 40.12
N ASN A 37 -5.24 -6.58 40.32
CA ASN A 37 -6.00 -5.87 41.33
C ASN A 37 -6.46 -4.51 40.81
N TYR A 38 -7.28 -3.83 41.61
CA TYR A 38 -7.85 -2.53 41.28
C TYR A 38 -6.78 -1.46 41.09
N GLU A 39 -5.76 -1.45 41.94
CA GLU A 39 -4.70 -0.45 41.95
C GLU A 39 -3.85 -0.54 40.68
N GLU A 40 -3.49 -1.75 40.25
CA GLU A 40 -2.83 -2.01 38.97
C GLU A 40 -3.70 -1.60 37.79
N ALA A 41 -5.00 -1.92 37.81
CA ALA A 41 -5.92 -1.55 36.74
C ALA A 41 -6.02 -0.02 36.59
N VAL A 42 -6.16 0.70 37.70
CA VAL A 42 -6.17 2.17 37.74
C VAL A 42 -4.83 2.74 37.26
N SER A 43 -3.70 2.17 37.68
CA SER A 43 -2.36 2.60 37.27
C SER A 43 -2.16 2.45 35.75
N LEU A 44 -2.51 1.29 35.19
CA LEU A 44 -2.45 1.02 33.76
C LEU A 44 -3.38 1.96 32.97
N TYR A 45 -4.59 2.21 33.48
CA TYR A 45 -5.52 3.13 32.84
C TYR A 45 -5.01 4.58 32.87
N LYS A 46 -4.43 5.04 33.98
CA LYS A 46 -3.81 6.37 34.06
C LYS A 46 -2.67 6.53 33.05
N LYS A 47 -1.88 5.47 32.83
CA LYS A 47 -0.73 5.51 31.94
C LYS A 47 -1.11 5.40 30.45
N TYR A 48 -2.11 4.59 30.12
CA TYR A 48 -2.41 4.23 28.72
C TYR A 48 -3.85 4.52 28.30
N GLY A 49 -4.67 5.17 29.14
CA GLY A 49 -6.10 5.37 28.92
C GLY A 49 -6.44 6.04 27.59
N ASP A 50 -5.58 6.96 27.12
CA ASP A 50 -5.77 7.60 25.82
C ASP A 50 -5.60 6.65 24.63
N ASN A 51 -4.81 5.59 24.78
CA ASN A 51 -4.55 4.61 23.73
C ASN A 51 -5.32 3.29 23.94
N MET A 52 -6.29 3.28 24.87
CA MET A 52 -6.99 2.07 25.28
C MET A 52 -8.23 1.82 24.42
N LEU A 53 -8.30 0.64 23.81
CA LEU A 53 -9.45 0.22 22.98
C LEU A 53 -10.68 -0.17 23.81
N GLY A 54 -10.46 -0.65 25.03
CA GLY A 54 -11.51 -1.04 25.96
C GLY A 54 -10.96 -1.83 27.14
N VAL A 55 -11.85 -2.09 28.10
CA VAL A 55 -11.52 -2.79 29.35
C VAL A 55 -12.38 -4.05 29.46
N ILE A 56 -11.73 -5.16 29.80
CA ILE A 56 -12.40 -6.42 30.11
C ILE A 56 -12.11 -6.70 31.58
N SER A 57 -13.15 -6.90 32.37
CA SER A 57 -13.01 -7.01 33.82
C SER A 57 -13.94 -8.08 34.39
N ASP A 58 -13.50 -8.75 35.43
CA ASP A 58 -14.42 -9.44 36.35
C ASP A 58 -15.06 -8.39 37.26
N ILE A 59 -16.22 -8.69 37.85
CA ILE A 59 -16.83 -7.83 38.84
C ILE A 59 -16.25 -8.06 40.24
N SER A 60 -15.88 -9.32 40.55
CA SER A 60 -15.25 -9.69 41.82
C SER A 60 -13.74 -9.90 41.64
N PHE A 61 -12.91 -8.98 42.12
CA PHE A 61 -11.45 -9.15 42.18
C PHE A 61 -10.80 -8.39 43.35
N SER A 62 -9.49 -8.49 43.51
CA SER A 62 -8.77 -7.91 44.65
C SER A 62 -8.70 -6.38 44.59
N ARG A 63 -8.99 -5.73 45.70
CA ARG A 63 -8.84 -4.29 45.94
C ARG A 63 -8.34 -4.08 47.36
N GLU A 64 -7.34 -3.22 47.52
CA GLU A 64 -6.67 -2.98 48.82
C GLU A 64 -6.18 -4.29 49.48
N GLY A 65 -5.73 -5.25 48.66
CA GLY A 65 -5.24 -6.55 49.11
C GLY A 65 -6.32 -7.53 49.59
N LYS A 66 -7.62 -7.17 49.50
CA LYS A 66 -8.75 -8.02 49.89
C LYS A 66 -9.66 -8.30 48.71
N LYS A 67 -10.34 -9.46 48.72
CA LYS A 67 -11.34 -9.79 47.70
C LYS A 67 -12.55 -8.86 47.87
N ASP A 68 -12.83 -8.06 46.85
CA ASP A 68 -13.99 -7.17 46.79
C ASP A 68 -14.93 -7.67 45.68
N LYS A 69 -16.16 -8.00 46.05
CA LYS A 69 -17.17 -8.52 45.11
C LYS A 69 -17.64 -7.48 44.10
N LEU A 70 -17.41 -6.19 44.36
CA LEU A 70 -17.86 -5.07 43.54
C LEU A 70 -16.68 -4.25 42.96
N ALA A 71 -15.44 -4.72 43.08
CA ALA A 71 -14.27 -4.00 42.58
C ALA A 71 -14.38 -3.61 41.09
N GLY A 72 -14.93 -4.49 40.26
CA GLY A 72 -15.12 -4.21 38.83
C GLY A 72 -16.16 -3.15 38.55
N ARG A 73 -17.24 -3.09 39.35
CA ARG A 73 -18.23 -2.02 39.28
C ARG A 73 -17.58 -0.68 39.57
N VAL A 74 -16.81 -0.59 40.67
CA VAL A 74 -16.10 0.63 41.06
C VAL A 74 -15.09 1.06 40.00
N LEU A 75 -14.36 0.10 39.41
CA LEU A 75 -13.45 0.38 38.30
C LEU A 75 -14.19 0.97 37.09
N GLY A 76 -15.32 0.40 36.69
CA GLY A 76 -16.10 0.89 35.56
C GLY A 76 -16.67 2.28 35.79
N GLU A 77 -17.20 2.55 36.99
CA GLU A 77 -17.68 3.88 37.38
C GLU A 77 -16.54 4.91 37.34
N TRP A 78 -15.36 4.54 37.85
CA TRP A 78 -14.18 5.39 37.81
C TRP A 78 -13.70 5.67 36.38
N ILE A 79 -13.73 4.67 35.50
CA ILE A 79 -13.42 4.82 34.07
C ILE A 79 -14.43 5.76 33.40
N ARG A 80 -15.72 5.60 33.67
CA ARG A 80 -16.79 6.40 33.04
C ARG A 80 -16.69 7.89 33.35
N LYS A 81 -16.21 8.25 34.55
CA LYS A 81 -15.91 9.64 34.92
C LYS A 81 -14.83 10.29 34.03
N LYS A 82 -13.99 9.48 33.39
CA LYS A 82 -12.89 9.94 32.52
C LYS A 82 -13.19 9.76 31.04
N ASN A 83 -13.85 8.66 30.68
CA ASN A 83 -14.21 8.35 29.30
C ASN A 83 -15.61 7.73 29.25
N LYS A 84 -16.55 8.52 28.76
CA LYS A 84 -17.97 8.16 28.66
C LYS A 84 -18.21 6.96 27.74
N TYR A 85 -17.39 6.77 26.70
CA TYR A 85 -17.70 5.86 25.61
C TYR A 85 -16.74 4.68 25.46
N ILE A 86 -15.68 4.59 26.26
CA ILE A 86 -14.76 3.46 26.19
C ILE A 86 -15.50 2.14 26.45
N PRO A 87 -15.34 1.11 25.61
CA PRO A 87 -15.96 -0.18 25.86
C PRO A 87 -15.55 -0.78 27.20
N ILE A 88 -16.53 -1.26 27.94
CA ILE A 88 -16.30 -2.07 29.13
C ILE A 88 -17.06 -3.37 28.94
N ILE A 89 -16.38 -4.49 29.12
CA ILE A 89 -16.96 -5.83 29.07
C ILE A 89 -16.78 -6.47 30.45
N TYR A 90 -17.88 -6.77 31.11
CA TYR A 90 -17.87 -7.53 32.34
C TYR A 90 -18.09 -9.01 32.06
N ALA A 91 -17.17 -9.85 32.52
CA ALA A 91 -17.31 -11.29 32.51
C ALA A 91 -17.43 -11.78 33.95
N SER A 92 -18.63 -12.18 34.38
CA SER A 92 -18.91 -12.60 35.77
C SER A 92 -19.66 -13.93 35.79
N SER A 93 -19.47 -14.71 36.86
CA SER A 93 -20.21 -15.94 37.13
C SER A 93 -21.50 -15.69 37.92
N GLU A 94 -21.75 -14.46 38.37
CA GLU A 94 -22.94 -14.08 39.14
C GLU A 94 -23.86 -13.26 38.23
N SER A 95 -24.99 -13.83 37.81
CA SER A 95 -25.87 -13.20 36.81
C SER A 95 -26.53 -11.90 37.31
N GLU A 96 -26.69 -11.74 38.63
CA GLU A 96 -27.19 -10.51 39.29
C GLU A 96 -26.31 -9.30 38.96
N ASN A 97 -25.02 -9.52 38.73
CA ASN A 97 -24.09 -8.45 38.39
C ASN A 97 -24.37 -7.79 37.01
N ARG A 98 -25.32 -8.32 36.23
CA ARG A 98 -25.81 -7.69 35.00
C ARG A 98 -26.37 -6.29 35.25
N GLU A 99 -26.99 -6.06 36.40
CA GLU A 99 -27.51 -4.74 36.76
C GLU A 99 -26.39 -3.69 36.85
N TYR A 100 -25.25 -4.07 37.43
CA TYR A 100 -24.08 -3.20 37.52
C TYR A 100 -23.48 -2.89 36.15
N ALA A 101 -23.52 -3.83 35.22
CA ALA A 101 -23.09 -3.57 33.84
C ALA A 101 -23.98 -2.53 33.15
N ALA A 102 -25.29 -2.58 33.36
CA ALA A 102 -26.24 -1.62 32.80
C ALA A 102 -25.99 -0.18 33.31
N LEU A 103 -25.65 -0.02 34.60
CA LEU A 103 -25.37 1.30 35.22
C LEU A 103 -24.21 2.05 34.54
N VAL A 104 -23.24 1.33 33.99
CA VAL A 104 -22.07 1.93 33.32
C VAL A 104 -22.07 1.69 31.81
N ASP A 105 -23.20 1.35 31.19
CA ASP A 105 -23.28 1.05 29.75
C ASP A 105 -22.17 0.07 29.31
N ALA A 106 -22.02 -1.02 30.07
CA ALA A 106 -21.05 -2.09 29.84
C ALA A 106 -21.73 -3.35 29.31
N LYS A 107 -21.01 -4.10 28.47
CA LYS A 107 -21.48 -5.39 27.99
C LYS A 107 -21.27 -6.45 29.07
N PHE A 108 -22.35 -7.07 29.53
CA PHE A 108 -22.29 -8.20 30.44
C PHE A 108 -22.19 -9.53 29.69
N ILE A 109 -21.37 -10.44 30.22
CA ILE A 109 -21.19 -11.81 29.74
C ILE A 109 -21.20 -12.75 30.93
N ASP A 110 -22.10 -13.73 30.88
CA ASP A 110 -22.23 -14.74 31.93
C ASP A 110 -21.23 -15.88 31.70
N LYS A 111 -20.31 -16.09 32.66
CA LYS A 111 -19.31 -17.16 32.62
C LYS A 111 -19.89 -18.56 32.72
N ASN A 112 -21.11 -18.69 33.28
CA ASN A 112 -21.79 -19.98 33.40
C ASN A 112 -22.59 -20.34 32.14
N SER A 113 -22.67 -19.42 31.16
CA SER A 113 -23.33 -19.70 29.89
C SER A 113 -22.59 -20.80 29.11
N LYS A 114 -23.35 -21.74 28.55
CA LYS A 114 -22.83 -22.78 27.64
C LYS A 114 -22.18 -22.17 26.38
N THR A 115 -22.56 -20.95 26.01
CA THR A 115 -22.04 -20.20 24.86
C THR A 115 -20.99 -19.16 25.24
N PHE A 116 -20.48 -19.17 26.48
CA PHE A 116 -19.53 -18.16 26.97
C PHE A 116 -18.36 -17.88 26.01
N PRO A 117 -17.64 -18.89 25.47
CA PRO A 117 -16.54 -18.62 24.55
C PRO A 117 -16.96 -17.86 23.29
N GLN A 118 -18.13 -18.19 22.72
CA GLN A 118 -18.69 -17.54 21.54
C GLN A 118 -19.16 -16.12 21.86
N ASP A 119 -19.89 -15.94 22.96
CA ASP A 119 -20.41 -14.65 23.40
C ASP A 119 -19.28 -13.68 23.77
N PHE A 120 -18.22 -14.19 24.40
CA PHE A 120 -17.02 -13.43 24.71
C PHE A 120 -16.29 -12.98 23.45
N HIS A 121 -16.08 -13.88 22.48
CA HIS A 121 -15.48 -13.49 21.20
C HIS A 121 -16.32 -12.46 20.46
N LYS A 122 -17.64 -12.65 20.40
CA LYS A 122 -18.55 -11.70 19.78
C LYS A 122 -18.50 -10.33 20.45
N ALA A 123 -18.53 -10.28 21.79
CA ALA A 123 -18.44 -9.02 22.52
C ALA A 123 -17.10 -8.30 22.28
N VAL A 124 -15.98 -9.02 22.30
CA VAL A 124 -14.67 -8.45 21.99
C VAL A 124 -14.65 -7.88 20.57
N LYS A 125 -15.18 -8.62 19.59
CA LYS A 125 -15.28 -8.18 18.19
C LYS A 125 -16.11 -6.91 18.06
N ASP A 126 -17.37 -6.98 18.49
CA ASP A 126 -18.38 -5.95 18.26
C ASP A 126 -18.08 -4.64 19.02
N ASN A 127 -17.38 -4.71 20.16
CA ASN A 127 -17.18 -3.55 21.03
C ASN A 127 -15.78 -2.95 20.94
N LEU A 128 -14.73 -3.76 20.74
CA LEU A 128 -13.34 -3.28 20.74
C LEU A 128 -12.81 -2.89 19.35
N GLY A 129 -13.65 -2.98 18.31
CA GLY A 129 -13.32 -2.56 16.94
C GLY A 129 -12.52 -3.58 16.14
N PHE A 130 -12.56 -4.86 16.52
CA PHE A 130 -11.99 -5.96 15.74
C PHE A 130 -12.99 -6.44 14.67
N GLY A 131 -12.48 -7.01 13.58
CA GLY A 131 -13.27 -7.36 12.40
C GLY A 131 -13.76 -6.17 11.56
N ASP A 132 -14.84 -6.41 10.83
CA ASP A 132 -15.51 -5.40 9.99
C ASP A 132 -16.14 -4.30 10.85
N PHE A 133 -16.12 -3.08 10.36
CA PHE A 133 -16.83 -1.98 10.98
C PHE A 133 -18.29 -1.95 10.53
N ILE A 134 -19.17 -2.28 11.46
CA ILE A 134 -20.62 -2.30 11.25
C ILE A 134 -21.18 -0.94 11.60
N ILE A 135 -21.77 -0.28 10.61
CA ILE A 135 -22.46 1.00 10.74
C ILE A 135 -23.95 0.70 10.87
N ILE A 136 -24.57 1.18 11.94
CA ILE A 136 -25.94 0.87 12.29
C ILE A 136 -26.82 2.10 12.35
N ALA A 137 -28.12 1.91 12.14
CA ALA A 137 -29.14 2.89 12.47
C ALA A 137 -29.30 2.95 14.01
N PRO A 138 -29.10 4.11 14.67
CA PRO A 138 -29.04 4.18 16.13
C PRO A 138 -30.36 3.77 16.81
N LYS A 139 -31.50 4.02 16.14
CA LYS A 139 -32.86 3.71 16.63
C LYS A 139 -33.26 2.26 16.41
N SER A 140 -33.20 1.75 15.18
CA SER A 140 -33.63 0.37 14.85
C SER A 140 -32.57 -0.69 15.15
N LYS A 141 -31.29 -0.28 15.31
CA LYS A 141 -30.11 -1.16 15.41
C LYS A 141 -29.84 -1.99 14.15
N GLU A 142 -30.49 -1.66 13.04
CA GLU A 142 -30.27 -2.33 11.76
C GLU A 142 -28.90 -1.96 11.18
N GLU A 143 -28.28 -2.94 10.53
CA GLU A 143 -27.03 -2.78 9.80
C GLU A 143 -27.28 -2.00 8.50
N ILE A 144 -26.58 -0.88 8.33
CA ILE A 144 -26.63 -0.04 7.12
C ILE A 144 -25.46 -0.40 6.21
N PHE A 145 -24.25 -0.43 6.77
CA PHE A 145 -23.03 -0.77 6.05
C PHE A 145 -22.15 -1.70 6.87
N ARG A 146 -21.43 -2.56 6.15
CA ARG A 146 -20.34 -3.39 6.66
C ARG A 146 -19.06 -3.03 5.94
N ILE A 147 -18.14 -2.43 6.67
CA ILE A 147 -16.90 -1.87 6.14
C ILE A 147 -15.74 -2.78 6.51
N LYS A 148 -15.18 -3.49 5.54
CA LYS A 148 -14.05 -4.41 5.74
C LYS A 148 -12.72 -3.69 5.79
N ASN A 149 -12.54 -2.71 4.91
CA ASN A 149 -11.27 -2.03 4.66
C ASN A 149 -11.47 -0.53 4.33
N LEU A 150 -10.35 0.20 4.17
CA LEU A 150 -10.35 1.63 3.84
C LEU A 150 -11.04 1.96 2.51
N LYS A 151 -10.99 1.07 1.51
CA LYS A 151 -11.60 1.29 0.20
C LYS A 151 -13.11 1.36 0.35
N GLU A 152 -13.67 0.37 1.04
CA GLU A 152 -15.10 0.33 1.32
C GLU A 152 -15.54 1.51 2.19
N LEU A 153 -14.73 1.92 3.18
CA LEU A 153 -15.06 3.10 3.97
C LEU A 153 -15.11 4.36 3.10
N GLN A 154 -14.11 4.56 2.25
CA GLN A 154 -14.02 5.70 1.35
C GLN A 154 -15.19 5.77 0.37
N LEU A 155 -15.65 4.63 -0.17
CA LEU A 155 -16.77 4.57 -1.11
C LEU A 155 -18.13 4.84 -0.45
N ASN A 156 -18.28 4.42 0.82
CA ASN A 156 -19.57 4.48 1.51
C ASN A 156 -19.71 5.65 2.48
N ILE A 157 -18.63 6.35 2.88
CA ILE A 157 -18.66 7.41 3.89
C ILE A 157 -19.69 8.51 3.58
N ARG A 158 -19.82 8.87 2.30
CA ARG A 158 -20.78 9.89 1.83
C ARG A 158 -22.23 9.45 1.89
N GLN A 159 -22.49 8.15 1.96
CA GLN A 159 -23.83 7.56 1.96
C GLN A 159 -24.35 7.23 3.37
N ILE A 160 -23.49 7.32 4.40
CA ILE A 160 -23.90 7.06 5.78
C ILE A 160 -24.88 8.16 6.23
N PRO A 161 -26.07 7.83 6.76
CA PRO A 161 -27.03 8.80 7.28
C PRO A 161 -26.48 9.66 8.43
N ASP A 162 -27.01 10.89 8.59
CA ASP A 162 -26.55 11.86 9.61
C ASP A 162 -26.59 11.30 11.04
N ASP A 163 -27.69 10.66 11.42
CA ASP A 163 -27.90 10.13 12.76
C ASP A 163 -26.95 8.96 13.08
N SER A 164 -26.71 8.08 12.10
CA SER A 164 -25.70 7.04 12.18
C SER A 164 -24.29 7.61 12.27
N LEU A 165 -23.93 8.56 11.41
CA LEU A 165 -22.59 9.15 11.43
C LEU A 165 -22.30 9.82 12.78
N TYR A 166 -23.25 10.62 13.27
CA TYR A 166 -23.18 11.24 14.59
C TYR A 166 -23.04 10.19 15.70
N TYR A 167 -23.84 9.12 15.68
CA TYR A 167 -23.78 8.04 16.65
C TYR A 167 -22.40 7.37 16.71
N HIS A 168 -21.82 7.07 15.55
CA HIS A 168 -20.55 6.36 15.45
C HIS A 168 -19.34 7.27 15.75
N LEU A 169 -19.37 8.53 15.34
CA LEU A 169 -18.30 9.49 15.67
C LEU A 169 -18.31 9.85 17.15
N SER A 170 -19.47 10.17 17.72
CA SER A 170 -19.58 10.57 19.14
C SER A 170 -19.11 9.48 20.09
N ARG A 171 -19.20 8.22 19.63
CA ARG A 171 -18.75 7.04 20.36
C ARG A 171 -17.36 6.58 19.95
N ASN A 172 -16.56 7.32 19.20
CA ASN A 172 -15.20 6.90 18.83
C ASN A 172 -15.14 5.54 18.08
N HIS A 173 -16.21 5.13 17.39
CA HIS A 173 -16.21 3.85 16.66
C HIS A 173 -15.25 3.91 15.46
N PHE A 174 -15.22 5.04 14.75
CA PHE A 174 -14.27 5.27 13.67
C PHE A 174 -12.82 5.20 14.18
N SER A 175 -12.44 6.01 15.16
CA SER A 175 -11.06 6.03 15.67
C SER A 175 -10.61 4.63 16.15
N ARG A 176 -11.48 3.87 16.83
CA ARG A 176 -11.21 2.46 17.18
C ARG A 176 -10.94 1.57 15.97
N PHE A 177 -11.76 1.66 14.93
CA PHE A 177 -11.56 0.91 13.68
C PHE A 177 -10.18 1.18 13.05
N PHE A 178 -9.69 2.42 13.11
CA PHE A 178 -8.36 2.80 12.64
C PHE A 178 -7.24 2.32 13.59
N TYR A 179 -7.42 2.42 14.92
CA TYR A 179 -6.42 1.94 15.89
C TYR A 179 -6.18 0.43 15.79
N THR A 180 -7.22 -0.38 15.61
CA THR A 180 -7.07 -1.84 15.48
C THR A 180 -6.28 -2.25 14.23
N ARG A 181 -6.21 -1.36 13.23
CA ARG A 181 -5.44 -1.51 11.99
C ARG A 181 -4.10 -0.77 11.99
N ALA A 182 -3.66 -0.24 13.14
CA ALA A 182 -2.44 0.54 13.29
C ALA A 182 -2.38 1.80 12.39
N MET A 183 -3.53 2.42 12.14
CA MET A 183 -3.66 3.66 11.35
C MET A 183 -3.71 4.89 12.28
N PHE A 184 -2.67 5.05 13.09
CA PHE A 184 -2.64 6.01 14.20
C PHE A 184 -2.92 7.48 13.80
N PRO A 185 -2.34 8.05 12.73
CA PRO A 185 -2.56 9.45 12.42
C PRO A 185 -4.04 9.79 12.19
N VAL A 186 -4.74 8.95 11.42
CA VAL A 186 -6.18 9.11 11.15
C VAL A 186 -6.98 8.83 12.43
N ALA A 187 -6.62 7.82 13.21
CA ALA A 187 -7.29 7.50 14.46
C ALA A 187 -7.23 8.66 15.47
N GLU A 188 -6.05 9.26 15.66
CA GLU A 188 -5.81 10.39 16.57
C GLU A 188 -6.56 11.64 16.11
N MET A 189 -6.53 11.93 14.80
CA MET A 189 -7.27 13.05 14.24
C MET A 189 -8.77 12.89 14.54
N LEU A 190 -9.36 11.74 14.20
CA LEU A 190 -10.78 11.49 14.37
C LEU A 190 -11.22 11.44 15.83
N LYS A 191 -10.35 11.00 16.74
CA LYS A 191 -10.64 10.95 18.19
C LYS A 191 -10.77 12.35 18.81
N LYS A 192 -10.08 13.36 18.25
CA LYS A 192 -10.10 14.75 18.74
C LYS A 192 -11.27 15.56 18.19
N ILE A 193 -12.03 15.00 17.25
CA ILE A 193 -13.17 15.67 16.65
C ILE A 193 -14.29 15.79 17.68
N ASP A 194 -14.69 17.02 17.98
CA ASP A 194 -15.93 17.28 18.69
C ASP A 194 -17.11 17.25 17.70
N VAL A 195 -17.85 16.16 17.73
CA VAL A 195 -19.00 15.93 16.83
C VAL A 195 -20.12 16.95 17.07
N SER A 196 -20.19 17.53 18.27
CA SER A 196 -21.19 18.56 18.59
C SER A 196 -20.89 19.92 17.97
N ALA A 197 -19.65 20.13 17.49
CA ALA A 197 -19.24 21.37 16.83
C ALA A 197 -19.73 21.49 15.38
N TYR A 198 -20.23 20.40 14.77
CA TYR A 198 -20.70 20.43 13.39
C TYR A 198 -22.17 20.83 13.31
N ALA A 199 -22.45 21.90 12.55
CA ALA A 199 -23.81 22.30 12.22
C ALA A 199 -24.49 21.31 11.25
N LYS A 200 -23.71 20.68 10.35
CA LYS A 200 -24.16 19.64 9.42
C LYS A 200 -23.12 18.52 9.35
N MET A 201 -23.60 17.29 9.17
CA MET A 201 -22.73 16.11 9.09
C MET A 201 -21.93 16.02 7.78
N ASP A 202 -22.24 16.85 6.78
CA ASP A 202 -21.53 16.88 5.49
C ASP A 202 -20.04 17.23 5.64
N ASP A 203 -19.73 18.21 6.50
CA ASP A 203 -18.34 18.61 6.79
C ASP A 203 -17.56 17.46 7.44
N ALA A 204 -18.22 16.70 8.34
CA ALA A 204 -17.62 15.53 8.95
C ALA A 204 -17.37 14.40 7.92
N ARG A 205 -18.31 14.17 6.99
CA ARG A 205 -18.12 13.20 5.89
C ARG A 205 -16.91 13.57 5.04
N GLU A 206 -16.82 14.83 4.63
CA GLU A 206 -15.75 15.27 3.75
C GLU A 206 -14.40 15.27 4.47
N LEU A 207 -14.36 15.65 5.74
CA LEU A 207 -13.15 15.54 6.57
C LEU A 207 -12.65 14.09 6.67
N ILE A 208 -13.56 13.14 6.96
CA ILE A 208 -13.20 11.71 7.04
C ILE A 208 -12.75 11.20 5.66
N TYR A 209 -13.45 11.58 4.60
CA TYR A 209 -13.11 11.20 3.23
C TYR A 209 -11.71 11.69 2.85
N GLN A 210 -11.43 12.98 3.06
CA GLN A 210 -10.13 13.59 2.76
C GLN A 210 -9.02 12.99 3.61
N ALA A 211 -9.24 12.74 4.90
CA ALA A 211 -8.25 12.08 5.74
C ALA A 211 -7.91 10.67 5.27
N ILE A 212 -8.89 9.91 4.75
CA ILE A 212 -8.64 8.60 4.13
C ILE A 212 -7.87 8.76 2.83
N VAL A 213 -8.22 9.73 1.99
CA VAL A 213 -7.52 10.03 0.72
C VAL A 213 -6.07 10.41 0.97
N GLU A 214 -5.81 11.35 1.88
CA GLU A 214 -4.47 11.79 2.26
C GLU A 214 -3.66 10.64 2.86
N TYR A 215 -4.25 9.85 3.76
CA TYR A 215 -3.59 8.69 4.33
C TYR A 215 -3.19 7.67 3.24
N ARG A 216 -4.09 7.43 2.27
CA ARG A 216 -3.83 6.54 1.13
C ARG A 216 -2.76 7.08 0.20
N ARG A 217 -2.83 8.36 -0.18
CA ARG A 217 -1.79 9.04 -0.98
C ARG A 217 -0.44 8.93 -0.27
N MET A 218 -0.34 9.37 0.98
CA MET A 218 0.88 9.31 1.80
C MET A 218 1.47 7.88 1.87
N LYS A 219 0.63 6.84 1.89
CA LYS A 219 1.07 5.44 1.92
C LYS A 219 1.41 4.85 0.55
N ASN A 220 0.76 5.29 -0.52
CA ASN A 220 0.89 4.73 -1.87
C ASN A 220 1.99 5.37 -2.71
N THR A 221 2.40 6.62 -2.43
CA THR A 221 3.51 7.26 -3.15
C THR A 221 4.87 6.84 -2.56
N GLY A 222 5.88 6.57 -3.39
CA GLY A 222 7.26 6.29 -2.97
C GLY A 222 7.50 5.00 -2.17
N VAL A 223 6.51 4.11 -2.11
CA VAL A 223 6.66 2.74 -1.61
C VAL A 223 6.66 1.83 -2.83
N VAL A 224 7.68 1.00 -3.00
CA VAL A 224 7.60 -0.11 -3.97
C VAL A 224 6.52 -1.06 -3.45
N ALA A 225 5.29 -0.86 -3.91
CA ALA A 225 4.18 -1.74 -3.59
C ALA A 225 4.39 -3.05 -4.33
N VAL A 226 4.24 -4.17 -3.63
CA VAL A 226 4.00 -5.45 -4.31
C VAL A 226 2.68 -5.28 -5.06
N PHE A 227 2.70 -5.54 -6.36
CA PHE A 227 1.52 -5.48 -7.21
C PHE A 227 0.55 -6.54 -6.71
N GLU A 228 -0.54 -6.08 -6.11
CA GLU A 228 -1.68 -6.92 -5.76
C GLU A 228 -2.88 -6.49 -6.59
N LYS A 229 -3.51 -7.48 -7.24
CA LYS A 229 -4.66 -7.33 -8.15
C LYS A 229 -5.78 -6.43 -7.60
N ASP A 230 -6.03 -6.48 -6.29
CA ASP A 230 -7.12 -5.73 -5.64
C ASP A 230 -6.71 -4.32 -5.15
N ARG A 231 -5.42 -3.98 -5.23
CA ARG A 231 -4.82 -2.78 -4.59
C ARG A 231 -4.20 -1.79 -5.55
N PHE A 232 -3.87 -2.20 -6.77
CA PHE A 232 -3.38 -1.26 -7.77
C PHE A 232 -4.55 -0.39 -8.26
N ASP A 233 -4.56 0.88 -7.84
CA ASP A 233 -5.58 1.86 -8.20
C ASP A 233 -4.93 3.11 -8.82
N LYS A 234 -5.76 4.08 -9.20
CA LYS A 234 -5.32 5.33 -9.85
C LYS A 234 -4.32 6.16 -9.02
N TYR A 235 -4.09 5.83 -7.74
CA TYR A 235 -3.24 6.59 -6.81
C TYR A 235 -1.88 5.95 -6.54
N SER A 236 -1.55 4.81 -7.15
CA SER A 236 -0.21 4.20 -7.07
C SER A 236 0.61 4.55 -8.32
N ASN A 237 1.77 5.21 -8.12
CA ASN A 237 2.64 5.62 -9.21
C ASN A 237 3.73 4.57 -9.53
N PHE A 238 4.04 3.67 -8.60
CA PHE A 238 5.10 2.66 -8.77
C PHE A 238 4.72 1.35 -8.08
N ALA A 239 4.73 0.25 -8.84
CA ALA A 239 4.51 -1.10 -8.31
C ALA A 239 5.49 -2.11 -8.92
N ARG A 240 5.61 -3.29 -8.30
CA ARG A 240 6.42 -4.41 -8.80
C ARG A 240 5.62 -5.69 -8.92
N ILE A 241 5.84 -6.47 -9.97
CA ILE A 241 5.34 -7.85 -10.10
C ILE A 241 6.54 -8.78 -9.95
N GLY A 242 6.46 -9.72 -9.02
CA GLY A 242 7.58 -10.59 -8.63
C GLY A 242 8.36 -10.08 -7.42
N ASP A 243 9.23 -10.94 -6.90
CA ASP A 243 9.97 -10.73 -5.65
C ASP A 243 11.48 -10.56 -5.84
N GLY A 244 11.97 -10.76 -7.06
CA GLY A 244 13.35 -10.53 -7.44
C GLY A 244 13.72 -9.05 -7.45
N SER A 245 14.86 -8.75 -8.07
CA SER A 245 15.38 -7.39 -8.13
C SER A 245 14.63 -6.55 -9.18
N LEU A 246 14.59 -5.23 -8.98
CA LEU A 246 13.91 -4.28 -9.87
C LEU A 246 14.75 -3.86 -11.08
N GLY A 247 16.02 -4.26 -11.15
CA GLY A 247 16.95 -3.66 -12.11
C GLY A 247 17.45 -2.28 -11.70
N GLY A 248 18.45 -1.77 -12.39
CA GLY A 248 19.02 -0.45 -12.14
C GLY A 248 18.03 0.68 -12.38
N LYS A 249 17.46 0.77 -13.60
CA LYS A 249 16.40 1.74 -13.90
C LYS A 249 15.18 1.63 -12.98
N GLY A 250 14.73 0.42 -12.67
CA GLY A 250 13.60 0.23 -11.75
C GLY A 250 13.90 0.76 -10.34
N ARG A 251 15.10 0.49 -9.80
CA ARG A 251 15.54 1.08 -8.51
C ARG A 251 15.69 2.59 -8.58
N GLY A 252 16.29 3.12 -9.64
CA GLY A 252 16.45 4.56 -9.85
C GLY A 252 15.10 5.28 -9.89
N LEU A 253 14.13 4.75 -10.64
CA LEU A 253 12.76 5.30 -10.70
C LEU A 253 12.06 5.23 -9.33
N ALA A 254 12.22 4.13 -8.59
CA ALA A 254 11.68 4.02 -7.24
C ALA A 254 12.32 5.06 -6.30
N PHE A 255 13.63 5.30 -6.41
CA PHE A 255 14.36 6.29 -5.64
C PHE A 255 13.90 7.72 -5.97
N ILE A 256 13.79 8.08 -7.24
CA ILE A 256 13.25 9.40 -7.65
C ILE A 256 11.82 9.58 -7.15
N GLY A 257 10.98 8.55 -7.26
CA GLY A 257 9.63 8.59 -6.70
C GLY A 257 9.60 8.80 -5.17
N HIS A 258 10.63 8.34 -4.45
CA HIS A 258 10.81 8.63 -3.03
C HIS A 258 11.25 10.07 -2.77
N ILE A 259 12.23 10.60 -3.53
CA ILE A 259 12.71 11.98 -3.39
C ILE A 259 11.57 12.98 -3.65
N VAL A 260 10.82 12.80 -4.74
CA VAL A 260 9.65 13.64 -5.07
C VAL A 260 8.60 13.63 -3.95
N LYS A 261 8.53 12.54 -3.16
CA LYS A 261 7.62 12.42 -2.03
C LYS A 261 8.14 13.13 -0.78
N THR A 262 9.42 12.96 -0.44
CA THR A 262 9.98 13.51 0.80
C THR A 262 10.25 15.01 0.69
N HIS A 263 10.41 15.52 -0.52
CA HIS A 263 10.68 16.92 -0.83
C HIS A 263 9.46 17.58 -1.47
N LEU A 264 8.48 17.96 -0.64
CA LEU A 264 7.24 18.62 -1.11
C LEU A 264 7.53 19.93 -1.83
N GLU A 265 8.66 20.57 -1.53
CA GLU A 265 9.13 21.79 -2.17
C GLU A 265 9.32 21.67 -3.69
N LEU A 266 9.56 20.45 -4.19
CA LEU A 266 9.66 20.17 -5.63
C LEU A 266 8.34 20.39 -6.36
N ASN A 267 7.22 20.43 -5.63
CA ASN A 267 5.88 20.67 -6.16
C ASN A 267 5.27 21.99 -5.65
N SER A 268 6.10 22.92 -5.15
CA SER A 268 5.64 24.26 -4.71
C SER A 268 5.16 25.15 -5.86
N TYR A 269 5.63 24.90 -7.09
CA TYR A 269 5.27 25.68 -8.26
C TYR A 269 4.15 24.97 -9.04
N GLU A 270 2.92 25.48 -8.96
CA GLU A 270 1.75 24.85 -9.58
C GLU A 270 1.89 24.66 -11.11
N ASN A 271 2.65 25.54 -11.78
CA ASN A 271 2.86 25.47 -13.23
C ASN A 271 3.86 24.38 -13.65
N PHE A 272 4.69 23.87 -12.74
CA PHE A 272 5.76 22.91 -13.03
C PHE A 272 5.85 21.81 -11.98
N PRO A 273 4.78 21.01 -11.79
CA PRO A 273 4.81 19.93 -10.83
C PRO A 273 5.81 18.85 -11.27
N VAL A 274 6.70 18.46 -10.35
CA VAL A 274 7.62 17.33 -10.57
C VAL A 274 6.86 16.04 -10.24
N THR A 275 6.59 15.25 -11.28
CA THR A 275 5.84 13.99 -11.15
C THR A 275 6.57 12.84 -11.83
N THR A 276 6.31 11.62 -11.37
CA THR A 276 6.80 10.38 -11.99
C THR A 276 5.65 9.67 -12.70
N PRO A 277 5.81 9.23 -13.95
CA PRO A 277 4.77 8.48 -14.66
C PRO A 277 4.46 7.16 -13.97
N LYS A 278 3.24 6.64 -14.17
CA LYS A 278 2.84 5.35 -13.61
C LYS A 278 3.74 4.25 -14.17
N THR A 279 4.30 3.47 -13.24
CA THR A 279 5.34 2.50 -13.55
C THR A 279 5.05 1.18 -12.84
N VAL A 280 5.15 0.08 -13.58
CA VAL A 280 5.14 -1.29 -13.05
C VAL A 280 6.42 -1.98 -13.46
N VAL A 281 7.14 -2.58 -12.51
CA VAL A 281 8.37 -3.32 -12.80
C VAL A 281 8.14 -4.82 -12.71
N LEU A 282 8.42 -5.55 -13.78
CA LEU A 282 8.56 -7.01 -13.75
C LEU A 282 9.95 -7.34 -13.20
N CYS A 283 9.99 -7.95 -12.01
CA CYS A 283 11.23 -8.28 -11.32
C CYS A 283 12.01 -9.41 -12.03
N THR A 284 13.29 -9.55 -11.69
CA THR A 284 14.21 -10.52 -12.31
C THR A 284 13.80 -11.99 -12.13
N ASP A 285 13.03 -12.34 -11.10
CA ASP A 285 12.50 -13.69 -10.89
C ASP A 285 11.56 -14.14 -12.02
N ILE A 286 10.86 -13.19 -12.66
CA ILE A 286 10.00 -13.48 -13.81
C ILE A 286 10.86 -13.83 -15.04
N PHE A 287 12.02 -13.18 -15.19
CA PHE A 287 12.97 -13.52 -16.25
C PHE A 287 13.50 -14.94 -16.05
N ASP A 288 13.92 -15.29 -14.84
CA ASP A 288 14.38 -16.64 -14.50
C ASP A 288 13.29 -17.68 -14.81
N GLU A 289 12.05 -17.46 -14.31
CA GLU A 289 10.90 -18.33 -14.56
C GLU A 289 10.62 -18.50 -16.07
N PHE A 290 10.69 -17.41 -16.84
CA PHE A 290 10.48 -17.43 -18.28
C PHE A 290 11.58 -18.21 -19.02
N MET A 291 12.84 -17.98 -18.68
CA MET A 291 13.98 -18.64 -19.33
C MET A 291 13.98 -20.15 -19.06
N GLU A 292 13.74 -20.55 -17.80
CA GLU A 292 13.72 -21.96 -17.39
C GLU A 292 12.51 -22.71 -17.97
N ALA A 293 11.29 -22.16 -17.83
CA ALA A 293 10.07 -22.82 -18.29
C ALA A 293 10.04 -23.08 -19.81
N ASN A 294 10.76 -22.26 -20.57
CA ASN A 294 10.84 -22.35 -22.03
C ASN A 294 12.18 -22.93 -22.53
N ARG A 295 13.10 -23.30 -21.63
CA ARG A 295 14.45 -23.85 -21.95
C ARG A 295 15.22 -22.98 -22.94
N LEU A 296 15.22 -21.67 -22.73
CA LEU A 296 15.73 -20.71 -23.72
C LEU A 296 17.24 -20.53 -23.71
N TYR A 297 17.95 -20.91 -22.63
CA TYR A 297 19.39 -20.67 -22.48
C TYR A 297 20.24 -21.28 -23.60
N GLU A 298 19.92 -22.49 -24.05
CA GLU A 298 20.66 -23.16 -25.14
C GLU A 298 20.62 -22.34 -26.43
N ILE A 299 19.46 -21.78 -26.75
CA ILE A 299 19.25 -20.96 -27.94
C ILE A 299 19.84 -19.57 -27.74
N ALA A 300 19.61 -18.98 -26.57
CA ALA A 300 20.05 -17.65 -26.20
C ALA A 300 21.58 -17.51 -26.21
N LEU A 301 22.31 -18.52 -25.72
CA LEU A 301 23.78 -18.51 -25.64
C LEU A 301 24.47 -18.97 -26.93
N SER A 302 23.70 -19.47 -27.91
CA SER A 302 24.24 -19.90 -29.20
C SER A 302 24.72 -18.71 -30.06
N PRO A 303 25.60 -18.95 -31.06
CA PRO A 303 26.04 -17.92 -32.01
C PRO A 303 25.00 -17.62 -33.11
N ARG A 304 23.71 -17.88 -32.85
CA ARG A 304 22.63 -17.63 -33.82
C ARG A 304 22.41 -16.13 -34.05
N PRO A 305 21.91 -15.74 -35.24
CA PRO A 305 21.49 -14.36 -35.53
C PRO A 305 20.41 -13.85 -34.57
N ASP A 306 20.37 -12.54 -34.35
CA ASP A 306 19.43 -11.88 -33.44
C ASP A 306 17.96 -12.13 -33.82
N GLU A 307 17.65 -12.18 -35.12
CA GLU A 307 16.31 -12.48 -35.63
C GLU A 307 15.84 -13.89 -35.24
N ASP A 308 16.74 -14.88 -35.30
CA ASP A 308 16.44 -16.25 -34.90
C ASP A 308 16.22 -16.34 -33.39
N ILE A 309 17.02 -15.65 -32.59
CA ILE A 309 16.83 -15.56 -31.14
C ILE A 309 15.46 -14.95 -30.83
N LEU A 310 15.14 -13.81 -31.44
CA LEU A 310 13.86 -13.12 -31.26
C LEU A 310 12.67 -14.03 -31.59
N LYS A 311 12.74 -14.79 -32.71
CA LYS A 311 11.68 -15.73 -33.10
C LYS A 311 11.39 -16.78 -32.04
N HIS A 312 12.41 -17.35 -31.41
CA HIS A 312 12.24 -18.33 -30.34
C HIS A 312 11.65 -17.70 -29.08
N PHE A 313 12.11 -16.50 -28.71
CA PHE A 313 11.57 -15.77 -27.56
C PHE A 313 10.12 -15.35 -27.76
N LEU A 314 9.72 -14.94 -28.97
CA LEU A 314 8.32 -14.61 -29.28
C LEU A 314 7.40 -15.84 -29.21
N ALA A 315 7.89 -17.01 -29.63
CA ALA A 315 7.15 -18.28 -29.56
C ALA A 315 7.02 -18.83 -28.12
N ALA A 316 7.93 -18.46 -27.22
CA ALA A 316 7.91 -18.85 -25.81
C ALA A 316 6.69 -18.29 -25.06
N LYS A 317 6.35 -18.90 -23.92
CA LYS A 317 5.17 -18.53 -23.11
C LYS A 317 5.61 -17.80 -21.84
N LEU A 318 5.02 -16.63 -21.61
CA LEU A 318 5.12 -15.94 -20.32
C LEU A 318 4.29 -16.68 -19.26
N PRO A 319 4.63 -16.54 -17.96
CA PRO A 319 3.83 -17.09 -16.86
C PRO A 319 2.36 -16.67 -16.96
N LYS A 320 1.44 -17.66 -16.88
CA LYS A 320 -0.01 -17.41 -17.04
C LYS A 320 -0.56 -16.38 -16.04
N ARG A 321 0.04 -16.31 -14.85
CA ARG A 321 -0.32 -15.35 -13.79
C ARG A 321 -0.21 -13.88 -14.24
N LEU A 322 0.71 -13.56 -15.15
CA LEU A 322 0.93 -12.19 -15.60
C LEU A 322 -0.26 -11.63 -16.40
N VAL A 323 -1.08 -12.49 -17.02
CA VAL A 323 -2.25 -12.02 -17.79
C VAL A 323 -3.20 -11.25 -16.89
N SER A 324 -3.51 -11.75 -15.69
CA SER A 324 -4.38 -11.04 -14.77
C SER A 324 -3.76 -9.76 -14.24
N ASP A 325 -2.44 -9.72 -14.09
CA ASP A 325 -1.74 -8.53 -13.60
C ASP A 325 -1.72 -7.42 -14.66
N PHE A 326 -1.48 -7.78 -15.92
CA PHE A 326 -1.54 -6.86 -17.05
C PHE A 326 -2.94 -6.25 -17.21
N LEU A 327 -4.01 -7.05 -17.06
CA LEU A 327 -5.37 -6.53 -17.14
C LEU A 327 -5.66 -5.46 -16.08
N VAL A 328 -5.16 -5.64 -14.86
CA VAL A 328 -5.28 -4.62 -13.79
C VAL A 328 -4.41 -3.39 -14.08
N PHE A 329 -3.22 -3.59 -14.63
CA PHE A 329 -2.39 -2.47 -15.07
C PHE A 329 -3.12 -1.62 -16.12
N PHE A 330 -3.73 -2.24 -17.12
CA PHE A 330 -4.49 -1.55 -18.18
C PHE A 330 -5.73 -0.81 -17.68
N ASP A 331 -6.32 -1.21 -16.55
CA ASP A 331 -7.43 -0.46 -15.94
C ASP A 331 -6.96 0.87 -15.31
N ALA A 332 -5.66 1.02 -15.04
CA ALA A 332 -5.06 2.20 -14.43
C ALA A 332 -4.46 3.19 -15.44
N ILE A 333 -4.26 2.78 -16.70
CA ILE A 333 -3.62 3.59 -17.77
C ILE A 333 -4.49 3.65 -19.03
N SER A 334 -4.43 4.77 -19.74
CA SER A 334 -5.20 5.00 -20.97
C SER A 334 -4.35 5.63 -22.08
N THR A 335 -3.04 5.37 -22.03
CA THR A 335 -2.01 5.98 -22.87
C THR A 335 -1.02 4.91 -23.32
N PRO A 336 -0.19 5.18 -24.35
CA PRO A 336 0.84 4.25 -24.80
C PRO A 336 1.80 3.84 -23.68
N ILE A 337 2.43 2.67 -23.84
CA ILE A 337 3.29 2.08 -22.82
C ILE A 337 4.71 1.93 -23.38
N ALA A 338 5.70 2.37 -22.61
CA ALA A 338 7.10 2.07 -22.84
C ALA A 338 7.51 0.83 -22.03
N ILE A 339 8.09 -0.15 -22.71
CA ILE A 339 8.64 -1.39 -22.16
C ILE A 339 10.15 -1.27 -22.23
N ARG A 340 10.77 -1.01 -21.07
CA ARG A 340 12.18 -0.69 -20.97
C ARG A 340 12.91 -1.83 -20.25
N SER A 341 14.04 -2.23 -20.79
CA SER A 341 15.03 -3.07 -20.11
C SER A 341 15.49 -2.41 -18.81
N SER A 342 15.69 -3.19 -17.75
CA SER A 342 16.30 -2.75 -16.50
C SER A 342 17.23 -3.84 -15.98
N SER A 343 18.49 -3.81 -16.43
CA SER A 343 19.50 -4.81 -16.05
C SER A 343 19.96 -4.66 -14.60
N MET A 344 20.52 -5.72 -14.01
CA MET A 344 21.20 -5.67 -12.71
C MET A 344 22.44 -4.79 -12.70
N LEU A 345 23.20 -4.82 -13.79
CA LEU A 345 24.52 -4.18 -13.90
C LEU A 345 24.44 -2.69 -14.27
N GLU A 346 23.26 -2.19 -14.62
CA GLU A 346 23.00 -0.77 -14.93
C GLU A 346 23.38 0.20 -13.81
N ASP A 347 23.37 -0.22 -12.54
CA ASP A 347 23.79 0.61 -11.40
C ASP A 347 25.24 0.34 -10.97
N SER A 348 26.02 -0.42 -11.74
CA SER A 348 27.42 -0.63 -11.38
C SER A 348 28.21 0.68 -11.59
N GLN A 349 28.72 1.23 -10.49
CA GLN A 349 29.38 2.54 -10.46
C GLN A 349 30.62 2.64 -11.36
N TYR A 350 31.14 1.48 -11.81
CA TYR A 350 32.36 1.37 -12.61
C TYR A 350 32.13 0.84 -14.04
N GLN A 351 30.91 0.42 -14.41
CA GLN A 351 30.61 -0.06 -15.76
C GLN A 351 29.26 0.49 -16.23
N PRO A 352 29.23 1.61 -17.00
CA PRO A 352 27.97 2.16 -17.48
C PRO A 352 27.36 1.29 -18.59
N PHE A 353 26.28 0.56 -18.29
CA PHE A 353 25.49 -0.27 -19.23
C PHE A 353 24.44 0.53 -20.05
N ALA A 354 24.59 1.86 -20.14
CA ALA A 354 23.59 2.71 -20.77
C ALA A 354 23.51 2.46 -22.28
N GLY A 355 22.30 2.14 -22.78
CA GLY A 355 21.99 2.11 -24.22
C GLY A 355 22.15 0.77 -24.93
N ILE A 356 22.58 -0.30 -24.26
CA ILE A 356 22.84 -1.60 -24.89
C ILE A 356 21.54 -2.38 -25.15
N TYR A 357 20.59 -2.29 -24.24
CA TYR A 357 19.37 -3.08 -24.28
C TYR A 357 18.20 -2.33 -24.92
N SER A 358 17.35 -3.08 -25.63
CA SER A 358 16.23 -2.52 -26.39
C SER A 358 15.14 -1.94 -25.48
N THR A 359 14.49 -0.87 -25.96
CA THR A 359 13.24 -0.33 -25.43
C THR A 359 12.19 -0.37 -26.53
N TYR A 360 11.00 -0.87 -26.21
CA TYR A 360 9.87 -0.91 -27.14
C TYR A 360 8.75 0.00 -26.64
N MET A 361 7.97 0.56 -27.56
CA MET A 361 6.75 1.27 -27.24
C MET A 361 5.59 0.57 -27.92
N ILE A 362 4.49 0.39 -27.20
CA ILE A 362 3.25 -0.15 -27.76
C ILE A 362 2.15 0.92 -27.68
N PRO A 363 1.28 1.02 -28.71
CA PRO A 363 0.14 1.92 -28.66
C PRO A 363 -0.86 1.45 -27.60
N TYR A 364 -1.70 2.36 -27.13
CA TYR A 364 -2.90 2.00 -26.39
C TYR A 364 -3.97 1.54 -27.36
N VAL A 365 -4.57 0.38 -27.12
CA VAL A 365 -5.72 -0.12 -27.89
C VAL A 365 -6.86 -0.53 -26.96
N ASN A 366 -8.11 -0.36 -27.41
CA ASN A 366 -9.29 -0.63 -26.59
C ASN A 366 -9.50 -2.12 -26.32
N ASP A 367 -9.04 -3.00 -27.20
CA ASP A 367 -9.12 -4.44 -27.00
C ASP A 367 -8.06 -4.91 -25.99
N LYS A 368 -8.53 -5.31 -24.80
CA LYS A 368 -7.67 -5.80 -23.72
C LYS A 368 -6.87 -7.04 -24.11
N TYR A 369 -7.41 -7.93 -24.94
CA TYR A 369 -6.68 -9.14 -25.37
C TYR A 369 -5.55 -8.77 -26.32
N GLU A 370 -5.79 -7.81 -27.21
CA GLU A 370 -4.77 -7.28 -28.10
C GLU A 370 -3.69 -6.52 -27.31
N MET A 371 -4.07 -5.73 -26.30
CA MET A 371 -3.10 -5.11 -25.37
C MET A 371 -2.23 -6.15 -24.67
N VAL A 372 -2.82 -7.24 -24.15
CA VAL A 372 -2.05 -8.35 -23.55
C VAL A 372 -1.08 -8.95 -24.57
N ARG A 373 -1.51 -9.15 -25.82
CA ARG A 373 -0.66 -9.71 -26.89
C ARG A 373 0.52 -8.79 -27.20
N LEU A 374 0.26 -7.50 -27.42
CA LEU A 374 1.29 -6.49 -27.71
C LEU A 374 2.29 -6.38 -26.57
N LEU A 375 1.81 -6.26 -25.33
CA LEU A 375 2.66 -6.17 -24.14
C LEU A 375 3.50 -7.44 -23.96
N SER A 376 2.90 -8.62 -24.11
CA SER A 376 3.60 -9.89 -24.01
C SER A 376 4.72 -10.02 -25.03
N ASN A 377 4.47 -9.62 -26.27
CA ASN A 377 5.49 -9.65 -27.33
C ASN A 377 6.62 -8.65 -27.06
N ALA A 378 6.29 -7.43 -26.61
CA ALA A 378 7.30 -6.43 -26.25
C ALA A 378 8.18 -6.90 -25.08
N VAL A 379 7.59 -7.50 -24.04
CA VAL A 379 8.32 -8.10 -22.91
C VAL A 379 9.30 -9.17 -23.38
N LYS A 380 8.83 -10.11 -24.22
CA LYS A 380 9.68 -11.17 -24.78
C LYS A 380 10.80 -10.63 -25.66
N ALA A 381 10.52 -9.58 -26.45
CA ALA A 381 11.52 -8.93 -27.29
C ALA A 381 12.61 -8.22 -26.46
N VAL A 382 12.23 -7.57 -25.34
CA VAL A 382 13.22 -7.03 -24.39
C VAL A 382 14.09 -8.14 -23.81
N TYR A 383 13.51 -9.26 -23.39
CA TYR A 383 14.29 -10.41 -22.90
C TYR A 383 15.21 -11.00 -23.97
N ALA A 384 14.77 -11.07 -25.23
CA ALA A 384 15.62 -11.52 -26.34
C ALA A 384 16.84 -10.60 -26.53
N SER A 385 16.66 -9.28 -26.36
CA SER A 385 17.73 -8.29 -26.57
C SER A 385 18.92 -8.43 -25.62
N VAL A 386 18.76 -9.12 -24.50
CA VAL A 386 19.86 -9.48 -23.59
C VAL A 386 20.91 -10.35 -24.31
N PHE A 387 20.46 -11.14 -25.28
CA PHE A 387 21.26 -12.15 -25.95
C PHE A 387 21.60 -11.80 -27.40
N TYR A 388 21.37 -10.56 -27.81
CA TYR A 388 21.79 -10.08 -29.12
C TYR A 388 23.31 -9.98 -29.23
N LYS A 389 23.80 -9.91 -30.47
CA LYS A 389 25.23 -9.87 -30.78
C LYS A 389 25.96 -8.75 -30.04
N ASP A 390 25.39 -7.54 -30.03
CA ASP A 390 26.01 -6.38 -29.37
C ASP A 390 26.06 -6.54 -27.85
N SER A 391 24.98 -7.05 -27.25
CA SER A 391 24.92 -7.38 -25.81
C SER A 391 25.96 -8.45 -25.45
N LYS A 392 26.05 -9.54 -26.22
CA LYS A 392 27.06 -10.59 -26.07
C LYS A 392 28.49 -10.05 -26.17
N ALA A 393 28.75 -9.22 -27.17
CA ALA A 393 30.07 -8.63 -27.40
C ALA A 393 30.47 -7.72 -26.23
N TYR A 394 29.55 -6.89 -25.75
CA TYR A 394 29.79 -6.00 -24.61
C TYR A 394 30.04 -6.78 -23.32
N MET A 395 29.25 -7.82 -23.04
CA MET A 395 29.46 -8.67 -21.86
C MET A 395 30.83 -9.36 -21.88
N THR A 396 31.22 -9.87 -23.04
CA THR A 396 32.56 -10.46 -23.25
C THR A 396 33.65 -9.42 -22.97
N ALA A 397 33.50 -8.19 -23.47
CA ALA A 397 34.46 -7.11 -23.28
C ALA A 397 34.58 -6.65 -21.81
N THR A 398 33.50 -6.75 -21.03
CA THR A 398 33.45 -6.36 -19.61
C THR A 398 33.79 -7.50 -18.64
N GLN A 399 34.14 -8.69 -19.14
CA GLN A 399 34.41 -9.91 -18.36
C GLN A 399 33.23 -10.39 -17.50
N ASN A 400 32.00 -9.98 -17.83
CA ASN A 400 30.80 -10.43 -17.14
C ASN A 400 30.26 -11.73 -17.78
N LEU A 401 29.76 -12.64 -16.95
CA LEU A 401 29.17 -13.89 -17.40
C LEU A 401 27.73 -13.65 -17.89
N ILE A 402 27.46 -13.99 -19.15
CA ILE A 402 26.17 -13.75 -19.81
C ILE A 402 25.01 -14.57 -19.25
N ASP A 403 25.29 -15.74 -18.67
CA ASP A 403 24.30 -16.56 -17.99
C ASP A 403 23.89 -15.99 -16.61
N GLN A 404 24.68 -15.06 -16.05
CA GLN A 404 24.38 -14.37 -14.80
C GLN A 404 23.62 -13.06 -15.01
N GLU A 405 23.50 -12.57 -16.25
CA GLU A 405 22.73 -11.36 -16.54
C GLU A 405 21.24 -11.61 -16.38
N LYS A 406 20.64 -10.93 -15.40
CA LYS A 406 19.21 -10.95 -15.17
C LYS A 406 18.58 -9.62 -15.56
N MET A 407 17.42 -9.72 -16.20
CA MET A 407 16.71 -8.57 -16.73
C MET A 407 15.39 -8.35 -16.02
N ALA A 408 15.26 -7.23 -15.32
CA ALA A 408 13.94 -6.71 -14.96
C ALA A 408 13.38 -5.90 -16.14
N ILE A 409 12.07 -5.70 -16.17
CA ILE A 409 11.41 -4.89 -17.20
C ILE A 409 10.58 -3.81 -16.55
N VAL A 410 10.78 -2.56 -16.98
CA VAL A 410 10.00 -1.41 -16.55
C VAL A 410 8.91 -1.17 -17.59
N LEU A 411 7.66 -1.33 -17.17
CA LEU A 411 6.44 -0.96 -17.89
C LEU A 411 6.04 0.44 -17.43
N GLN A 412 6.12 1.42 -18.31
CA GLN A 412 5.91 2.81 -17.93
C GLN A 412 4.93 3.50 -18.88
N GLU A 413 4.04 4.28 -18.30
CA GLU A 413 3.17 5.18 -19.04
C GLU A 413 4.00 6.19 -19.87
N VAL A 414 3.70 6.32 -21.17
CA VAL A 414 4.33 7.34 -22.01
C VAL A 414 3.73 8.70 -21.68
N VAL A 415 4.60 9.69 -21.41
CA VAL A 415 4.19 11.07 -21.18
C VAL A 415 4.04 11.78 -22.52
N GLY A 416 2.89 12.41 -22.74
CA GLY A 416 2.64 13.18 -23.95
C GLY A 416 1.19 13.59 -24.10
N GLY A 417 0.89 14.17 -25.27
CA GLY A 417 -0.45 14.46 -25.73
C GLY A 417 -0.73 13.75 -27.07
N GLU A 418 -2.01 13.66 -27.41
CA GLU A 418 -2.46 13.18 -28.71
C GLU A 418 -2.48 14.34 -29.73
N TYR A 419 -1.80 14.14 -30.86
CA TYR A 419 -1.70 15.07 -31.96
C TYR A 419 -2.12 14.36 -33.25
N GLY A 420 -3.42 14.37 -33.53
CA GLY A 420 -3.99 13.54 -34.60
C GLY A 420 -3.83 12.05 -34.28
N ASN A 421 -3.16 11.30 -35.14
CA ASN A 421 -2.92 9.86 -34.95
C ASN A 421 -1.59 9.54 -34.23
N LEU A 422 -0.93 10.55 -33.64
CA LEU A 422 0.38 10.42 -33.01
C LEU A 422 0.29 10.78 -31.52
N PHE A 423 1.11 10.12 -30.69
CA PHE A 423 1.19 10.41 -29.27
C PHE A 423 2.65 10.70 -28.89
N TYR A 424 2.93 11.93 -28.43
CA TYR A 424 4.28 12.36 -28.07
C TYR A 424 4.25 13.58 -27.12
N PRO A 425 5.32 13.84 -26.36
CA PRO A 425 5.44 15.06 -25.58
C PRO A 425 5.84 16.23 -26.49
N ALA A 426 5.33 17.44 -26.21
CA ALA A 426 5.70 18.62 -27.00
C ALA A 426 7.22 18.88 -26.95
N VAL A 427 7.80 18.73 -25.76
CA VAL A 427 9.24 18.84 -25.50
C VAL A 427 9.69 17.68 -24.62
N SER A 428 10.88 17.17 -24.88
CA SER A 428 11.58 16.23 -24.00
C SER A 428 13.02 16.67 -23.83
N GLY A 429 13.67 16.16 -22.78
CA GLY A 429 15.01 16.61 -22.43
C GLY A 429 15.75 15.71 -21.46
N VAL A 430 17.05 15.95 -21.37
CA VAL A 430 17.94 15.35 -20.37
C VAL A 430 18.65 16.49 -19.65
N ALA A 431 18.43 16.57 -18.34
CA ALA A 431 19.13 17.49 -17.48
C ALA A 431 20.25 16.77 -16.73
N ARG A 432 21.40 17.41 -16.60
CA ARG A 432 22.54 16.95 -15.80
C ARG A 432 22.93 18.06 -14.83
N SER A 433 23.16 17.70 -13.58
CA SER A 433 23.61 18.64 -12.54
C SER A 433 25.10 18.99 -12.63
N ILE A 434 25.84 18.29 -13.49
CA ILE A 434 27.28 18.49 -13.72
C ILE A 434 27.50 18.52 -15.23
N ASN A 435 28.19 19.55 -15.70
CA ASN A 435 28.62 19.67 -17.09
C ASN A 435 30.00 18.99 -17.26
N TYR A 436 30.01 17.80 -17.85
CA TYR A 436 31.27 17.09 -18.13
C TYR A 436 32.06 17.67 -19.31
N TYR A 437 31.43 18.52 -20.12
CA TYR A 437 32.01 19.07 -21.35
C TYR A 437 31.74 20.58 -21.47
N PRO A 438 32.22 21.41 -20.54
CA PRO A 438 31.97 22.85 -20.55
C PRO A 438 32.61 23.51 -21.77
N ILE A 439 31.86 24.39 -22.44
CA ILE A 439 32.32 25.17 -23.59
C ILE A 439 32.28 26.67 -23.27
N GLY A 440 33.33 27.40 -23.65
CA GLY A 440 33.40 28.86 -23.50
C GLY A 440 33.44 29.29 -22.02
N ASN A 441 32.37 29.92 -21.55
CA ASN A 441 32.26 30.44 -20.18
C ASN A 441 31.52 29.48 -19.22
N GLU A 442 31.10 28.31 -19.69
CA GLU A 442 30.49 27.28 -18.85
C GLU A 442 31.51 26.70 -17.86
N LYS A 443 31.02 26.27 -16.70
CA LYS A 443 31.80 25.56 -15.68
C LYS A 443 31.29 24.14 -15.49
N THR A 444 32.14 23.29 -14.95
CA THR A 444 31.78 21.90 -14.59
C THR A 444 30.63 21.82 -13.59
N GLU A 445 30.55 22.80 -12.69
CA GLU A 445 29.51 22.92 -11.65
C GLU A 445 28.18 23.48 -12.18
N ASP A 446 28.14 23.94 -13.44
CA ASP A 446 26.91 24.41 -14.05
C ASP A 446 26.01 23.22 -14.45
N GLY A 447 24.71 23.38 -14.21
CA GLY A 447 23.71 22.44 -14.72
C GLY A 447 23.48 22.64 -16.21
N ILE A 448 23.42 21.54 -16.97
CA ILE A 448 23.19 21.54 -18.42
C ILE A 448 21.92 20.78 -18.77
N VAL A 449 21.15 21.33 -19.71
CA VAL A 449 19.92 20.70 -20.21
C VAL A 449 19.98 20.59 -21.72
N ASN A 450 19.86 19.38 -22.23
CA ASN A 450 19.62 19.11 -23.64
C ASN A 450 18.12 18.91 -23.85
N MET A 451 17.52 19.62 -24.80
CA MET A 451 16.08 19.53 -25.08
C MET A 451 15.84 19.35 -26.58
N ALA A 452 14.77 18.65 -26.93
CA ALA A 452 14.31 18.46 -28.29
C ALA A 452 12.77 18.50 -28.32
N MET A 453 12.24 18.84 -29.50
CA MET A 453 10.80 18.74 -29.76
C MET A 453 10.44 17.27 -29.96
N GLY A 454 9.30 16.83 -29.42
CA GLY A 454 8.87 15.43 -29.54
C GLY A 454 9.57 14.48 -28.56
N LEU A 455 9.73 13.22 -28.98
CA LEU A 455 10.24 12.13 -28.12
C LEU A 455 11.73 12.27 -27.80
N GLY A 456 12.11 11.95 -26.56
CA GLY A 456 13.50 12.12 -26.08
C GLY A 456 14.53 11.18 -26.69
N LYS A 457 14.10 10.27 -27.58
CA LYS A 457 15.01 9.35 -28.28
C LYS A 457 16.04 10.11 -29.13
N TYR A 458 15.63 11.22 -29.76
CA TYR A 458 16.55 12.07 -30.54
C TYR A 458 17.72 12.60 -29.72
N ILE A 459 17.57 12.81 -28.41
CA ILE A 459 18.66 13.33 -27.56
C ILE A 459 19.62 12.20 -27.15
N MET A 460 19.11 10.97 -27.06
CA MET A 460 19.90 9.80 -26.67
C MET A 460 20.73 9.26 -27.84
N ASP A 461 20.16 9.29 -29.05
CA ASP A 461 20.80 8.76 -30.26
C ASP A 461 21.91 9.71 -30.80
N GLY A 462 21.96 10.95 -30.29
CA GLY A 462 22.88 12.01 -30.74
C GLY A 462 22.35 12.77 -31.94
#